data_AF-A0AA36I032-F1
#
_entry.id   AF-A0AA36I032-F1
#
_cell.length_a   1.000
_cell.length_b   1.000
_cell.length_c   1.000
_cell.angle_alpha   90.00
_cell.angle_beta   90.00
_cell.angle_gamma   90.00
#
_symmetry.space_group_name_H-M   'P 1'
#
loop_
_entity.id
_entity.type
_entity.pdbx_description
1 polymer ?
#
loop_
_entity_poly.entity_id
_entity_poly.type
_entity_poly.pdbx_seq_one_letter_code
_entity_poly.pdbx_strand_id
1 'polypeptide(L)'
;MSSSSTSPCSSMPPPWTCRTRFLFMAKGGGSANKTYLYQQTKALLNPKKLEAFIKEKLQTLGTSACPPYHVALVIGGTSAETCLKTVKLASARYYDDLPTSGSDSGRAFRDLEWEEKVLKICQDLGVGAQFGGKYFAHDARVVRLPRHGASCPVGLGVSCSADRQILAKITADGVFVEQLEHDPAKYLPSGPLDSVSEQVVSINLKQPMKDILATLTKYPIKTRVSLTGPLIVARDIAHAKISERFEQTGVLPDYVKDHPIYYAGPAKTPAGYASGSFGPTTAGRMDTYVPMWQPHGGSLVTLAKGNRSKQVTDACKEYGGFYLGSVGGAAAVLAEDCIKKVEVLEFPELGMEAVWKIDVENFPAFILVDDKGNDFFASWNM
;
A
#
# COMPACT_ATOMS: atom_id res chain seq x y z
N MET A 1 -13.00 -11.78 -4.70
CA MET A 1 -13.08 -11.11 -6.02
C MET A 1 -14.38 -10.35 -6.07
N SER A 2 -14.36 -9.03 -6.30
CA SER A 2 -15.58 -8.27 -6.57
C SER A 2 -15.78 -8.24 -8.08
N SER A 3 -16.80 -8.94 -8.58
CA SER A 3 -17.27 -8.79 -9.96
C SER A 3 -18.35 -7.72 -9.98
N SER A 4 -18.14 -6.62 -10.70
CA SER A 4 -19.24 -5.71 -11.04
C SER A 4 -19.78 -6.14 -12.39
N SER A 5 -20.90 -6.87 -12.40
CA SER A 5 -21.70 -7.06 -13.61
C SER A 5 -22.46 -5.76 -13.88
N THR A 6 -22.26 -5.15 -15.04
CA THR A 6 -23.25 -4.22 -15.58
C THR A 6 -24.44 -5.05 -16.08
N SER A 7 -25.66 -4.55 -15.82
CA SER A 7 -26.98 -5.18 -15.83
C SER A 7 -27.28 -6.20 -16.94
N PRO A 8 -28.22 -7.15 -16.71
CA PRO A 8 -28.77 -7.97 -17.78
C PRO A 8 -29.50 -7.07 -18.79
N CYS A 9 -29.26 -7.33 -20.07
CA CYS A 9 -29.83 -6.63 -21.20
C CYS A 9 -31.36 -6.82 -21.18
N SER A 10 -32.13 -5.83 -20.72
CA SER A 10 -33.58 -5.86 -20.83
C SER A 10 -34.02 -5.33 -22.20
N SER A 11 -34.61 -6.25 -22.97
CA SER A 11 -35.50 -6.11 -24.13
C SER A 11 -34.96 -5.45 -25.40
N MET A 12 -34.49 -6.24 -26.39
CA MET A 12 -34.66 -5.90 -27.82
C MET A 12 -34.65 -7.17 -28.76
N PRO A 13 -35.26 -7.16 -29.99
CA PRO A 13 -35.53 -8.34 -30.89
C PRO A 13 -34.75 -8.39 -32.25
N PRO A 14 -34.26 -9.57 -32.73
CA PRO A 14 -32.99 -9.86 -33.49
C PRO A 14 -32.33 -8.82 -34.44
N PRO A 15 -30.99 -8.84 -34.63
CA PRO A 15 -30.01 -9.86 -34.22
C PRO A 15 -29.22 -9.40 -33.00
N TRP A 16 -29.68 -9.70 -31.79
CA TRP A 16 -29.05 -9.19 -30.56
C TRP A 16 -27.77 -9.95 -30.29
N THR A 17 -26.65 -9.28 -30.54
CA THR A 17 -25.38 -9.67 -29.94
C THR A 17 -25.51 -9.52 -28.44
N CYS A 18 -25.90 -10.59 -27.74
CA CYS A 18 -25.85 -10.66 -26.29
C CYS A 18 -24.37 -10.51 -25.89
N ARG A 19 -23.99 -9.33 -25.37
CA ARG A 19 -22.63 -9.02 -24.94
C ARG A 19 -22.63 -8.81 -23.43
N THR A 20 -22.35 -9.85 -22.67
CA THR A 20 -22.09 -9.69 -21.23
C THR A 20 -20.66 -9.20 -21.07
N ARG A 21 -20.46 -8.09 -20.37
CA ARG A 21 -19.13 -7.52 -20.09
C ARG A 21 -18.81 -7.66 -18.60
N PHE A 22 -17.54 -7.90 -18.32
CA PHE A 22 -17.03 -8.08 -16.98
C PHE A 22 -15.79 -7.21 -16.78
N LEU A 23 -15.65 -6.70 -15.57
CA LEU A 23 -14.39 -6.22 -15.03
C LEU A 23 -14.11 -7.05 -13.77
N PHE A 24 -13.03 -7.82 -13.79
CA PHE A 24 -12.54 -8.51 -12.61
C PHE A 24 -11.44 -7.69 -11.97
N MET A 25 -11.49 -7.54 -10.65
CA MET A 25 -10.46 -6.82 -9.89
C MET A 25 -9.98 -7.65 -8.70
N ALA A 26 -8.67 -7.88 -8.63
CA ALA A 26 -8.01 -8.49 -7.47
C ALA A 26 -7.46 -7.39 -6.55
N LYS A 27 -8.35 -6.65 -5.88
CA LYS A 27 -7.94 -5.47 -5.09
C LYS A 27 -7.21 -5.87 -3.80
N GLY A 28 -6.00 -5.35 -3.61
CA GLY A 28 -5.26 -5.53 -2.36
C GLY A 28 -5.86 -4.72 -1.23
N GLY A 29 -5.88 -5.27 0.00
CA GLY A 29 -6.43 -4.58 1.18
C GLY A 29 -5.77 -3.23 1.45
N GLY A 30 -4.45 -3.11 1.24
CA GLY A 30 -3.72 -1.84 1.44
C GLY A 30 -4.24 -0.69 0.57
N SER A 31 -4.48 -0.92 -0.73
CA SER A 31 -5.04 0.09 -1.63
C SER A 31 -6.55 0.23 -1.50
N ALA A 32 -7.26 -0.81 -1.06
CA ALA A 32 -8.67 -0.71 -0.67
C ALA A 32 -8.86 0.26 0.51
N ASN A 33 -8.01 0.16 1.54
CA ASN A 33 -8.02 1.04 2.72
C ASN A 33 -7.60 2.48 2.42
N LYS A 34 -7.00 2.73 1.23
CA LYS A 34 -6.69 4.06 0.70
C LYS A 34 -7.76 4.54 -0.29
N THR A 35 -9.01 4.16 -0.06
CA THR A 35 -10.19 4.73 -0.74
C THR A 35 -10.92 5.59 0.27
N TYR A 36 -10.94 6.91 0.06
CA TYR A 36 -11.46 7.89 0.99
C TYR A 36 -12.66 8.63 0.42
N LEU A 37 -13.62 8.94 1.28
CA LEU A 37 -14.76 9.79 1.01
C LEU A 37 -14.64 11.07 1.84
N TYR A 38 -14.85 12.21 1.20
CA TYR A 38 -14.91 13.50 1.85
C TYR A 38 -16.24 14.16 1.49
N GLN A 39 -17.04 14.50 2.50
CA GLN A 39 -18.26 15.27 2.29
C GLN A 39 -17.89 16.75 2.24
N GLN A 40 -17.99 17.33 1.05
CA GLN A 40 -17.63 18.72 0.77
C GLN A 40 -18.86 19.50 0.32
N THR A 41 -18.68 20.80 0.09
CA THR A 41 -19.77 21.69 -0.36
C THR A 41 -19.38 22.43 -1.64
N LYS A 42 -20.31 23.21 -2.19
CA LYS A 42 -20.04 24.11 -3.33
C LYS A 42 -18.86 25.05 -3.07
N ALA A 43 -18.58 25.40 -1.81
CA ALA A 43 -17.47 26.27 -1.45
C ALA A 43 -16.10 25.72 -1.90
N LEU A 44 -15.94 24.39 -2.00
CA LEU A 44 -14.72 23.76 -2.51
C LEU A 44 -14.50 24.00 -4.01
N LEU A 45 -15.57 24.17 -4.79
CA LEU A 45 -15.55 24.16 -6.25
C LEU A 45 -15.11 25.51 -6.85
N ASN A 46 -13.89 25.92 -6.52
CA ASN A 46 -13.11 26.93 -7.20
C ASN A 46 -11.65 26.46 -7.28
N PRO A 47 -10.84 26.94 -8.24
CA PRO A 47 -9.50 26.41 -8.48
C PRO A 47 -8.60 26.42 -7.24
N LYS A 48 -8.51 27.56 -6.53
CA LYS A 48 -7.62 27.72 -5.37
C LYS A 48 -7.95 26.74 -4.24
N LYS A 49 -9.23 26.63 -3.85
CA LYS A 49 -9.62 25.74 -2.75
C LYS A 49 -9.54 24.27 -3.15
N LEU A 50 -9.88 23.94 -4.40
CA LEU A 50 -9.79 22.57 -4.89
C LEU A 50 -8.34 22.08 -4.95
N GLU A 51 -7.42 22.91 -5.42
CA GLU A 51 -6.00 22.58 -5.47
C GLU A 51 -5.41 22.38 -4.06
N ALA A 52 -5.70 23.30 -3.13
CA ALA A 52 -5.27 23.18 -1.75
C ALA A 52 -5.80 21.89 -1.09
N PHE A 53 -7.09 21.59 -1.30
CA PHE A 53 -7.70 20.36 -0.83
C PHE A 53 -7.04 19.11 -1.41
N ILE A 54 -6.80 19.08 -2.73
CA ILE A 54 -6.16 17.93 -3.39
C ILE A 54 -4.75 17.72 -2.83
N LYS A 55 -3.95 18.78 -2.70
CA LYS A 55 -2.60 18.71 -2.14
C LYS A 55 -2.61 18.13 -0.74
N GLU A 56 -3.48 18.62 0.12
CA GLU A 56 -3.65 18.11 1.49
C GLU A 56 -4.07 16.63 1.48
N LYS A 57 -5.09 16.25 0.68
CA LYS A 57 -5.61 14.88 0.72
C LYS A 57 -4.70 13.85 0.06
N LEU A 58 -3.93 14.21 -0.97
CA LEU A 58 -2.91 13.33 -1.55
C LEU A 58 -1.83 12.95 -0.53
N GLN A 59 -1.42 13.86 0.35
CA GLN A 59 -0.47 13.56 1.42
C GLN A 59 -0.99 12.47 2.36
N THR A 60 -2.30 12.46 2.65
CA THR A 60 -2.92 11.44 3.53
C THR A 60 -2.88 10.01 2.96
N LEU A 61 -2.67 9.85 1.64
CA LEU A 61 -2.43 8.54 1.05
C LEU A 61 -1.12 7.94 1.61
N GLY A 62 -0.09 8.77 1.76
CA GLY A 62 1.25 8.37 2.17
C GLY A 62 1.82 7.25 1.30
N THR A 63 2.79 6.52 1.82
CA THR A 63 3.45 5.39 1.13
C THR A 63 2.85 4.03 1.50
N SER A 64 1.79 4.07 2.31
CA SER A 64 1.13 2.91 2.91
C SER A 64 0.38 2.00 1.93
N ALA A 65 0.26 2.33 0.64
CA ALA A 65 -0.34 1.45 -0.36
C ALA A 65 0.61 1.08 -1.51
N CYS A 66 1.92 1.16 -1.32
CA CYS A 66 2.93 0.81 -2.33
C CYS A 66 2.79 1.67 -3.61
N PRO A 67 3.16 2.96 -3.57
CA PRO A 67 3.36 3.76 -4.77
C PRO A 67 4.51 3.20 -5.64
N PRO A 68 4.58 3.54 -6.94
CA PRO A 68 3.80 4.59 -7.61
C PRO A 68 2.33 4.23 -7.83
N TYR A 69 1.43 5.20 -7.65
CA TYR A 69 -0.02 5.00 -7.73
C TYR A 69 -0.62 5.31 -9.09
N HIS A 70 -1.67 4.59 -9.47
CA HIS A 70 -2.69 5.13 -10.37
C HIS A 70 -3.71 5.88 -9.53
N VAL A 71 -3.64 7.22 -9.50
CA VAL A 71 -4.49 8.05 -8.63
C VAL A 71 -5.84 8.27 -9.30
N ALA A 72 -6.94 8.14 -8.55
CA ALA A 72 -8.28 8.46 -8.99
C ALA A 72 -8.94 9.46 -8.05
N LEU A 73 -9.39 10.58 -8.61
CA LEU A 73 -10.16 11.61 -7.91
C LEU A 73 -11.53 11.75 -8.58
N VAL A 74 -12.59 11.69 -7.79
CA VAL A 74 -13.96 11.90 -8.26
C VAL A 74 -14.57 13.07 -7.52
N ILE A 75 -15.13 14.03 -8.25
CA ILE A 75 -15.76 15.22 -7.68
C ILE A 75 -17.22 15.23 -8.09
N GLY A 76 -18.11 15.15 -7.11
CA GLY A 76 -19.54 14.97 -7.31
C GLY A 76 -19.96 13.51 -7.22
N GLY A 77 -21.23 13.27 -7.56
CA GLY A 77 -21.90 11.98 -7.40
C GLY A 77 -23.32 12.18 -6.89
N THR A 78 -24.21 11.29 -7.30
CA THR A 78 -25.60 11.25 -6.82
C THR A 78 -25.69 10.77 -5.36
N SER A 79 -24.69 10.01 -4.91
CA SER A 79 -24.54 9.53 -3.53
C SER A 79 -23.08 9.22 -3.21
N ALA A 80 -22.80 8.95 -1.94
CA ALA A 80 -21.47 8.58 -1.45
C ALA A 80 -20.97 7.28 -2.12
N GLU A 81 -21.82 6.26 -2.17
CA GLU A 81 -21.53 4.97 -2.77
C GLU A 81 -21.34 5.04 -4.29
N THR A 82 -22.10 5.90 -4.99
CA THR A 82 -21.87 6.15 -6.43
C THR A 82 -20.53 6.84 -6.67
N CYS A 83 -20.19 7.83 -5.83
CA CYS A 83 -18.89 8.50 -5.87
C CYS A 83 -17.75 7.49 -5.68
N LEU A 84 -17.79 6.69 -4.61
CA LEU A 84 -16.74 5.71 -4.32
C LEU A 84 -16.66 4.56 -5.32
N LYS A 85 -17.80 4.10 -5.86
CA LYS A 85 -17.81 3.15 -6.99
C LYS A 85 -17.11 3.74 -8.20
N THR A 86 -17.35 5.02 -8.49
CA THR A 86 -16.70 5.72 -9.59
C THR A 86 -15.20 5.85 -9.35
N VAL A 87 -14.76 6.17 -8.13
CA VAL A 87 -13.33 6.19 -7.76
C VAL A 87 -12.69 4.83 -8.01
N LYS A 88 -13.36 3.75 -7.59
CA LYS A 88 -12.85 2.38 -7.77
C LYS A 88 -12.59 2.08 -9.24
N LEU A 89 -13.57 2.33 -10.09
CA LEU A 89 -13.51 2.07 -11.52
C LEU A 89 -12.53 3.00 -12.24
N ALA A 90 -12.47 4.29 -11.87
CA ALA A 90 -11.50 5.24 -12.40
C ALA A 90 -10.05 4.82 -12.06
N SER A 91 -9.79 4.30 -10.85
CA SER A 91 -8.45 3.79 -10.49
C SER A 91 -8.03 2.57 -11.31
N ALA A 92 -9.00 1.85 -11.88
CA ALA A 92 -8.80 0.72 -12.78
C ALA A 92 -8.82 1.12 -14.27
N ARG A 93 -8.83 2.43 -14.57
CA ARG A 93 -8.88 2.98 -15.94
C ARG A 93 -10.11 2.55 -16.76
N TYR A 94 -11.15 2.07 -16.08
CA TYR A 94 -12.40 1.65 -16.72
C TYR A 94 -13.15 2.80 -17.41
N TYR A 95 -12.86 4.04 -17.00
CA TYR A 95 -13.53 5.25 -17.49
C TYR A 95 -12.65 6.08 -18.44
N ASP A 96 -11.57 5.51 -18.98
CA ASP A 96 -10.65 6.25 -19.84
C ASP A 96 -11.33 6.81 -21.10
N ASP A 97 -12.34 6.13 -21.62
CA ASP A 97 -13.12 6.53 -22.80
C ASP A 97 -14.30 7.48 -22.50
N LEU A 98 -14.45 8.00 -21.27
CA LEU A 98 -15.47 9.01 -21.00
C LEU A 98 -15.23 10.29 -21.83
N PRO A 99 -16.29 11.05 -22.15
CA PRO A 99 -16.13 12.39 -22.71
C PRO A 99 -15.21 13.26 -21.84
N THR A 100 -14.56 14.25 -22.45
CA THR A 100 -13.61 15.15 -21.75
C THR A 100 -14.21 16.53 -21.41
N SER A 101 -15.52 16.68 -21.62
CA SER A 101 -16.26 17.90 -21.30
C SER A 101 -17.66 17.58 -20.78
N GLY A 102 -18.19 18.47 -19.93
CA GLY A 102 -19.56 18.37 -19.42
C GLY A 102 -20.64 18.56 -20.51
N SER A 103 -21.89 18.43 -20.10
CA SER A 103 -23.06 18.76 -20.91
C SER A 103 -24.20 19.26 -20.00
N ASP A 104 -25.19 19.94 -20.57
CA ASP A 104 -26.36 20.43 -19.83
C ASP A 104 -27.20 19.31 -19.22
N SER A 105 -27.12 18.10 -19.78
CA SER A 105 -27.73 16.88 -19.22
C SER A 105 -27.00 16.34 -17.99
N GLY A 106 -25.90 16.97 -17.55
CA GLY A 106 -25.12 16.55 -16.39
C GLY A 106 -24.32 15.27 -16.62
N ARG A 107 -23.82 15.01 -17.83
CA ARG A 107 -23.02 13.80 -18.11
C ARG A 107 -21.72 13.79 -17.28
N ALA A 108 -21.28 12.60 -16.91
CA ALA A 108 -19.94 12.39 -16.37
C ALA A 108 -18.87 12.70 -17.42
N PHE A 109 -17.74 13.26 -17.00
CA PHE A 109 -16.62 13.52 -17.90
C PHE A 109 -15.27 13.40 -17.19
N ARG A 110 -14.22 13.07 -17.96
CA ARG A 110 -12.82 13.13 -17.53
C ARG A 110 -12.29 14.55 -17.66
N ASP A 111 -11.69 15.04 -16.59
CA ASP A 111 -11.17 16.41 -16.49
C ASP A 111 -9.64 16.38 -16.67
N LEU A 112 -9.20 16.44 -17.94
CA LEU A 112 -7.79 16.27 -18.31
C LEU A 112 -6.89 17.36 -17.71
N GLU A 113 -7.40 18.60 -17.60
CA GLU A 113 -6.67 19.70 -16.97
C GLU A 113 -6.36 19.38 -15.50
N TRP A 114 -7.34 18.83 -14.77
CA TRP A 114 -7.13 18.43 -13.39
C TRP A 114 -6.34 17.14 -13.25
N GLU A 115 -6.36 16.23 -14.23
CA GLU A 115 -5.45 15.06 -14.25
C GLU A 115 -3.98 15.50 -14.29
N GLU A 116 -3.64 16.44 -15.17
CA GLU A 116 -2.29 17.01 -15.25
C GLU A 116 -1.89 17.71 -13.96
N LYS A 117 -2.77 18.53 -13.38
CA LYS A 117 -2.52 19.22 -12.10
C LYS A 117 -2.33 18.24 -10.94
N VAL A 118 -3.16 17.21 -10.84
CA VAL A 118 -3.04 16.16 -9.80
C VAL A 118 -1.71 15.43 -9.95
N LEU A 119 -1.33 15.03 -11.18
CA LEU A 119 -0.05 14.38 -11.43
C LEU A 119 1.13 15.30 -11.08
N LYS A 120 1.06 16.58 -11.43
CA LYS A 120 2.09 17.56 -11.09
C LYS A 120 2.24 17.73 -9.58
N ILE A 121 1.12 17.83 -8.85
CA ILE A 121 1.12 17.85 -7.37
C ILE A 121 1.81 16.60 -6.83
N CYS A 122 1.45 15.40 -7.31
CA CYS A 122 2.09 14.15 -6.90
C CYS A 122 3.61 14.14 -7.14
N GLN A 123 4.08 14.70 -8.25
CA GLN A 123 5.50 14.80 -8.58
C GLN A 123 6.24 15.78 -7.66
N ASP A 124 5.59 16.88 -7.28
CA ASP A 124 6.17 17.94 -6.45
C ASP A 124 6.10 17.63 -4.95
N LEU A 125 5.34 16.61 -4.52
CA LEU A 125 5.30 16.18 -3.12
C LEU A 125 6.66 15.69 -2.61
N GLY A 126 7.54 15.18 -3.49
CA GLY A 126 8.85 14.65 -3.10
C GLY A 126 8.83 13.31 -2.35
N VAL A 127 7.65 12.75 -2.08
CA VAL A 127 7.46 11.43 -1.43
C VAL A 127 7.95 10.27 -2.31
N GLY A 128 7.78 10.41 -3.63
CA GLY A 128 8.27 9.48 -4.64
C GLY A 128 7.75 8.04 -4.52
N ALA A 129 8.51 7.13 -5.11
CA ALA A 129 8.22 5.70 -5.10
C ALA A 129 8.66 5.09 -3.77
N GLN A 130 7.86 5.30 -2.73
CA GLN A 130 8.02 4.82 -1.35
C GLN A 130 9.10 5.52 -0.52
N PHE A 131 10.27 5.82 -1.10
CA PHE A 131 11.44 6.31 -0.35
C PHE A 131 12.01 7.62 -0.93
N GLY A 132 11.14 8.60 -1.19
CA GLY A 132 11.51 9.90 -1.72
C GLY A 132 11.60 9.93 -3.25
N GLY A 133 11.47 11.13 -3.83
CA GLY A 133 11.64 11.38 -5.26
C GLY A 133 10.35 11.78 -5.98
N LYS A 134 10.32 11.58 -7.31
CA LYS A 134 9.27 12.11 -8.20
C LYS A 134 8.05 11.18 -8.35
N TYR A 135 8.27 9.87 -8.39
CA TYR A 135 7.26 8.90 -8.83
C TYR A 135 6.29 8.47 -7.73
N PHE A 136 5.58 9.42 -7.13
CA PHE A 136 4.48 9.11 -6.20
C PHE A 136 3.27 8.51 -6.94
N ALA A 137 3.05 8.96 -8.18
CA ALA A 137 2.01 8.47 -9.07
C ALA A 137 2.60 8.09 -10.44
N HIS A 138 2.07 7.03 -11.05
CA HIS A 138 2.24 6.72 -12.47
C HIS A 138 1.45 7.74 -13.30
N ASP A 139 0.18 7.93 -12.96
CA ASP A 139 -0.75 8.84 -13.63
C ASP A 139 -1.92 9.21 -12.68
N ALA A 140 -2.84 10.03 -13.19
CA ALA A 140 -4.07 10.42 -12.51
C ALA A 140 -5.29 10.24 -13.43
N ARG A 141 -6.45 9.99 -12.82
CA ARG A 141 -7.78 10.07 -13.43
C ARG A 141 -8.66 10.98 -12.60
N VAL A 142 -9.24 12.00 -13.21
CA VAL A 142 -10.15 12.93 -12.53
C VAL A 142 -11.50 12.87 -13.21
N VAL A 143 -12.52 12.37 -12.51
CA VAL A 143 -13.88 12.26 -13.04
C VAL A 143 -14.79 13.25 -12.34
N ARG A 144 -15.45 14.08 -13.14
CA ARG A 144 -16.49 15.02 -12.68
C ARG A 144 -17.85 14.37 -12.87
N LEU A 145 -18.64 14.36 -11.81
CA LEU A 145 -20.01 13.85 -11.80
C LEU A 145 -21.01 14.98 -11.49
N PRO A 146 -22.27 14.86 -11.93
CA PRO A 146 -23.33 15.73 -11.45
C PRO A 146 -23.52 15.53 -9.93
N ARG A 147 -24.14 16.51 -9.29
CA ARG A 147 -24.39 16.50 -7.84
C ARG A 147 -25.70 17.22 -7.53
N HIS A 148 -26.35 16.81 -6.45
CA HIS A 148 -27.42 17.59 -5.87
C HIS A 148 -26.90 18.98 -5.42
N GLY A 149 -27.73 20.03 -5.49
CA GLY A 149 -27.31 21.40 -5.19
C GLY A 149 -26.66 21.56 -3.81
N ALA A 150 -27.18 20.85 -2.81
CA ALA A 150 -26.72 20.85 -1.42
C ALA A 150 -25.55 19.88 -1.12
N SER A 151 -25.06 19.13 -2.09
CA SER A 151 -24.09 18.05 -1.87
C SER A 151 -22.87 18.19 -2.76
N CYS A 152 -21.70 17.76 -2.29
CA CYS A 152 -20.49 17.61 -3.09
C CYS A 152 -19.63 16.47 -2.51
N PRO A 153 -20.00 15.20 -2.69
CA PRO A 153 -19.12 14.10 -2.30
C PRO A 153 -17.86 14.14 -3.17
N VAL A 154 -16.70 13.99 -2.53
CA VAL A 154 -15.41 13.88 -3.20
C VAL A 154 -14.75 12.58 -2.78
N GLY A 155 -14.36 11.78 -3.75
CA GLY A 155 -13.73 10.49 -3.53
C GLY A 155 -12.29 10.49 -4.02
N LEU A 156 -11.38 9.94 -3.24
CA LEU A 156 -9.97 9.75 -3.60
C LEU A 156 -9.60 8.29 -3.43
N GLY A 157 -8.89 7.72 -4.40
CA GLY A 157 -8.45 6.34 -4.33
C GLY A 157 -7.24 6.08 -5.21
N VAL A 158 -6.67 4.88 -5.05
CA VAL A 158 -5.49 4.47 -5.81
C VAL A 158 -5.60 3.04 -6.32
N SER A 159 -4.93 2.75 -7.43
CA SER A 159 -4.34 1.43 -7.68
C SER A 159 -2.88 1.42 -7.27
N CYS A 160 -2.45 0.33 -6.63
CA CYS A 160 -1.09 0.16 -6.11
C CYS A 160 -0.20 -0.54 -7.12
N SER A 161 1.08 -0.76 -6.80
CA SER A 161 1.99 -1.56 -7.64
C SER A 161 1.46 -2.95 -8.01
N ALA A 162 0.61 -3.54 -7.16
CA ALA A 162 -0.17 -4.73 -7.51
C ALA A 162 -1.44 -4.36 -8.28
N ASP A 163 -1.25 -3.73 -9.43
CA ASP A 163 -2.31 -3.26 -10.32
C ASP A 163 -2.92 -4.42 -11.10
N ARG A 164 -4.11 -4.88 -10.67
CA ARG A 164 -4.66 -6.19 -11.07
C ARG A 164 -6.14 -6.08 -11.38
N GLN A 165 -6.42 -5.83 -12.65
CA GLN A 165 -7.74 -5.89 -13.25
C GLN A 165 -7.66 -6.57 -14.61
N ILE A 166 -8.77 -7.19 -15.03
CA ILE A 166 -8.88 -7.77 -16.36
C ILE A 166 -10.31 -7.62 -16.86
N LEU A 167 -10.48 -7.06 -18.05
CA LEU A 167 -11.74 -7.01 -18.77
C LEU A 167 -12.02 -8.36 -19.40
N ALA A 168 -13.30 -8.73 -19.46
CA ALA A 168 -13.74 -9.87 -20.25
C ALA A 168 -15.10 -9.60 -20.88
N LYS A 169 -15.41 -10.32 -21.95
CA LYS A 169 -16.73 -10.29 -22.58
C LYS A 169 -17.11 -11.68 -23.08
N ILE A 170 -18.40 -11.96 -23.07
CA ILE A 170 -18.99 -13.14 -23.70
C ILE A 170 -19.84 -12.63 -24.86
N THR A 171 -19.62 -13.19 -26.05
CA THR A 171 -20.41 -12.90 -27.27
C THR A 171 -20.91 -14.22 -27.87
N ALA A 172 -21.64 -14.15 -28.99
CA ALA A 172 -22.00 -15.33 -29.77
C ALA A 172 -20.77 -16.10 -30.30
N ASP A 173 -19.62 -15.43 -30.43
CA ASP A 173 -18.37 -15.99 -30.95
C ASP A 173 -17.52 -16.67 -29.86
N GLY A 174 -17.90 -16.55 -28.58
CA GLY A 174 -17.23 -17.20 -27.46
C GLY A 174 -16.90 -16.29 -26.28
N VAL A 175 -15.90 -16.72 -25.50
CA VAL A 175 -15.41 -16.03 -24.30
C VAL A 175 -14.09 -15.33 -24.62
N PHE A 176 -14.04 -14.02 -24.36
CA PHE A 176 -12.87 -13.18 -24.61
C PHE A 176 -12.40 -12.58 -23.30
N VAL A 177 -11.09 -12.64 -23.08
CA VAL A 177 -10.43 -12.07 -21.90
C VAL A 177 -9.37 -11.09 -22.40
N GLU A 178 -9.21 -9.97 -21.70
CA GLU A 178 -8.17 -8.98 -22.00
C GLU A 178 -6.79 -9.62 -21.98
N GLN A 179 -6.03 -9.34 -23.03
CA GLN A 179 -4.66 -9.82 -23.18
C GLN A 179 -3.73 -8.95 -22.34
N LEU A 180 -3.11 -9.53 -21.32
CA LEU A 180 -2.07 -8.87 -20.53
C LEU A 180 -0.68 -9.11 -21.16
N GLU A 181 0.33 -8.43 -20.63
CA GLU A 181 1.72 -8.68 -20.99
C GLU A 181 2.21 -10.05 -20.47
N HIS A 182 2.84 -10.84 -21.34
CA HIS A 182 3.45 -12.13 -20.96
C HIS A 182 4.98 -12.10 -20.96
N ASP A 183 5.60 -11.10 -21.59
CA ASP A 183 7.04 -10.84 -21.54
C ASP A 183 7.33 -9.50 -20.86
N PRO A 184 7.22 -9.42 -19.52
CA PRO A 184 7.50 -8.18 -18.79
C PRO A 184 8.99 -7.82 -18.81
N ALA A 185 9.88 -8.75 -19.15
CA ALA A 185 11.33 -8.52 -19.15
C ALA A 185 11.75 -7.45 -20.17
N LYS A 186 10.97 -7.25 -21.24
CA LYS A 186 11.21 -6.18 -22.22
C LYS A 186 11.13 -4.75 -21.66
N TYR A 187 10.51 -4.57 -20.48
CA TYR A 187 10.45 -3.28 -19.79
C TYR A 187 11.63 -3.05 -18.85
N LEU A 188 12.52 -4.05 -18.68
CA LEU A 188 13.75 -3.86 -17.93
C LEU A 188 14.71 -2.94 -18.71
N PRO A 189 15.38 -1.99 -18.03
CA PRO A 189 16.35 -1.13 -18.68
C PRO A 189 17.53 -1.94 -19.20
N SER A 190 17.99 -1.64 -20.41
CA SER A 190 19.07 -2.35 -21.11
C SER A 190 20.50 -1.88 -20.75
N GLY A 191 20.62 -0.86 -19.90
CA GLY A 191 21.90 -0.28 -19.48
C GLY A 191 22.21 -0.54 -18.00
N PRO A 192 23.44 -0.27 -17.53
CA PRO A 192 23.73 -0.29 -16.11
C PRO A 192 22.76 0.65 -15.39
N LEU A 193 22.07 0.14 -14.38
CA LEU A 193 21.34 1.00 -13.45
C LEU A 193 22.38 1.95 -12.85
N ASP A 194 22.11 3.27 -12.88
CA ASP A 194 22.97 4.25 -12.20
C ASP A 194 23.31 3.72 -10.81
N SER A 195 24.60 3.69 -10.47
CA SER A 195 25.08 3.12 -9.21
C SER A 195 24.46 3.88 -8.03
N VAL A 196 23.34 3.36 -7.52
CA VAL A 196 22.76 3.81 -6.26
C VAL A 196 23.84 3.61 -5.21
N SER A 197 24.22 4.67 -4.49
CA SER A 197 25.41 4.67 -3.62
C SER A 197 25.58 3.35 -2.85
N GLU A 198 26.79 2.81 -2.94
CA GLU A 198 27.12 1.41 -2.66
C GLU A 198 27.03 1.01 -1.18
N GLN A 199 26.89 1.98 -0.27
CA GLN A 199 26.99 1.69 1.16
C GLN A 199 25.68 1.13 1.72
N VAL A 200 25.51 -0.18 1.54
CA VAL A 200 24.48 -0.98 2.23
C VAL A 200 25.09 -1.54 3.50
N VAL A 201 24.51 -1.19 4.65
CA VAL A 201 24.98 -1.68 5.95
C VAL A 201 24.42 -3.07 6.19
N SER A 202 25.30 -4.06 6.38
CA SER A 202 24.90 -5.41 6.76
C SER A 202 24.54 -5.48 8.25
N ILE A 203 23.35 -5.98 8.59
CA ILE A 203 22.88 -6.15 9.96
C ILE A 203 22.68 -7.65 10.23
N ASN A 204 23.47 -8.19 11.15
CA ASN A 204 23.36 -9.57 11.60
C ASN A 204 22.30 -9.71 12.70
N LEU A 205 21.16 -10.31 12.36
CA LEU A 205 20.04 -10.54 13.27
C LEU A 205 20.21 -11.77 14.17
N LYS A 206 21.31 -12.51 14.04
CA LYS A 206 21.66 -13.64 14.93
C LYS A 206 22.31 -13.18 16.24
N GLN A 207 22.45 -11.87 16.43
CA GLN A 207 22.98 -11.26 17.65
C GLN A 207 21.85 -11.00 18.66
N PRO A 208 22.15 -10.87 19.96
CA PRO A 208 21.20 -10.34 20.93
C PRO A 208 20.62 -8.98 20.52
N MET A 209 19.34 -8.72 20.86
CA MET A 209 18.65 -7.47 20.48
C MET A 209 19.44 -6.21 20.85
N LYS A 210 20.09 -6.20 22.03
CA LYS A 210 20.95 -5.09 22.47
C LYS A 210 22.06 -4.75 21.47
N ASP A 211 22.69 -5.76 20.87
CA ASP A 211 23.81 -5.58 19.94
C ASP A 211 23.32 -5.17 18.55
N ILE A 212 22.12 -5.65 18.16
CA ILE A 212 21.41 -5.17 16.96
C ILE A 212 21.14 -3.67 17.09
N LEU A 213 20.55 -3.23 18.21
CA LEU A 213 20.26 -1.82 18.48
C LEU A 213 21.54 -0.96 18.54
N ALA A 214 22.59 -1.47 19.20
CA ALA A 214 23.89 -0.80 19.26
C ALA A 214 24.55 -0.64 17.88
N THR A 215 24.20 -1.49 16.92
CA THR A 215 24.60 -1.33 15.52
C THR A 215 23.73 -0.30 14.81
N LEU A 216 22.41 -0.40 14.92
CA LEU A 216 21.47 0.50 14.25
C LEU A 216 21.63 1.96 14.68
N THR A 217 21.90 2.23 15.96
CA THR A 217 22.05 3.61 16.48
C THR A 217 23.21 4.40 15.85
N LYS A 218 24.19 3.71 15.24
CA LYS A 218 25.33 4.33 14.56
C LYS A 218 24.93 5.02 13.24
N TYR A 219 23.75 4.73 12.71
CA TYR A 219 23.33 5.17 11.39
C TYR A 219 22.09 6.08 11.46
N PRO A 220 22.02 7.12 10.62
CA PRO A 220 20.85 7.98 10.55
C PRO A 220 19.67 7.30 9.81
N ILE A 221 18.49 7.91 9.90
CA ILE A 221 17.40 7.64 8.97
C ILE A 221 17.87 7.81 7.51
N LYS A 222 17.17 7.18 6.56
CA LYS A 222 17.52 7.06 5.13
C LYS A 222 18.61 6.01 4.83
N THR A 223 19.34 5.52 5.83
CA THR A 223 20.38 4.50 5.59
C THR A 223 19.76 3.19 5.09
N ARG A 224 20.36 2.64 4.02
CA ARG A 224 20.05 1.31 3.47
C ARG A 224 20.71 0.25 4.33
N VAL A 225 19.92 -0.74 4.73
CA VAL A 225 20.37 -1.90 5.50
C VAL A 225 20.03 -3.19 4.77
N SER A 226 20.86 -4.21 4.97
CA SER A 226 20.69 -5.57 4.49
C SER A 226 20.65 -6.51 5.69
N LEU A 227 19.51 -7.15 5.92
CA LEU A 227 19.27 -7.93 7.13
C LEU A 227 19.51 -9.43 6.86
N THR A 228 20.25 -10.08 7.74
CA THR A 228 20.50 -11.52 7.67
C THR A 228 20.31 -12.18 9.04
N GLY A 229 19.44 -13.19 9.12
CA GLY A 229 19.12 -13.93 10.35
C GLY A 229 17.62 -14.06 10.58
N PRO A 230 17.20 -14.40 11.81
CA PRO A 230 15.80 -14.68 12.11
C PRO A 230 14.95 -13.40 12.19
N LEU A 231 13.73 -13.47 11.65
CA LEU A 231 12.66 -12.51 11.85
C LEU A 231 11.43 -13.22 12.40
N ILE A 232 10.74 -12.56 13.32
CA ILE A 232 9.41 -12.98 13.76
C ILE A 232 8.39 -12.26 12.92
N VAL A 233 7.48 -13.00 12.31
CA VAL A 233 6.39 -12.43 11.52
C VAL A 233 5.13 -12.42 12.34
N ALA A 234 4.53 -11.25 12.52
CA ALA A 234 3.24 -11.10 13.18
C ALA A 234 2.54 -9.87 12.58
N ARG A 235 1.21 -9.92 12.49
CA ARG A 235 0.40 -8.81 12.00
C ARG A 235 -0.91 -8.71 12.77
N ASP A 236 -1.91 -8.05 12.21
CA ASP A 236 -3.15 -7.58 12.83
C ASP A 236 -3.72 -8.53 13.92
N ILE A 237 -4.12 -9.78 13.56
CA ILE A 237 -4.74 -10.69 14.53
C ILE A 237 -3.72 -11.23 15.56
N ALA A 238 -2.51 -11.57 15.13
CA ALA A 238 -1.46 -12.01 16.04
C ALA A 238 -1.09 -10.92 17.06
N HIS A 239 -1.02 -9.64 16.66
CA HIS A 239 -0.79 -8.53 17.57
C HIS A 239 -1.92 -8.39 18.59
N ALA A 240 -3.18 -8.47 18.14
CA ALA A 240 -4.32 -8.43 19.04
C ALA A 240 -4.28 -9.56 20.08
N LYS A 241 -4.01 -10.80 19.66
CA LYS A 241 -3.89 -11.95 20.59
C LYS A 241 -2.72 -11.81 21.57
N ILE A 242 -1.56 -11.36 21.10
CA ILE A 242 -0.38 -11.14 21.96
C ILE A 242 -0.69 -10.06 22.99
N SER A 243 -1.34 -8.96 22.58
CA SER A 243 -1.75 -7.89 23.49
C SER A 243 -2.80 -8.33 24.50
N GLU A 244 -3.81 -9.09 24.09
CA GLU A 244 -4.81 -9.64 25.02
C GLU A 244 -4.14 -10.52 26.09
N ARG A 245 -3.23 -11.42 25.68
CA ARG A 245 -2.44 -12.23 26.61
C ARG A 245 -1.55 -11.35 27.50
N PHE A 246 -0.95 -10.30 26.96
CA PHE A 246 -0.09 -9.39 27.71
C PHE A 246 -0.87 -8.60 28.75
N GLU A 247 -2.05 -8.09 28.43
CA GLU A 247 -2.93 -7.38 29.36
C GLU A 247 -3.39 -8.28 30.52
N GLN A 248 -3.56 -9.58 30.27
CA GLN A 248 -3.93 -10.56 31.31
C GLN A 248 -2.76 -10.99 32.19
N THR A 249 -1.55 -11.11 31.62
CA THR A 249 -0.41 -11.76 32.29
C THR A 249 0.71 -10.81 32.68
N GLY A 250 0.78 -9.62 32.08
CA GLY A 250 1.90 -8.68 32.20
C GLY A 250 3.18 -9.14 31.50
N VAL A 251 3.16 -10.23 30.75
CA VAL A 251 4.36 -10.85 30.16
C VAL A 251 4.25 -10.93 28.64
N LEU A 252 5.22 -10.33 27.96
CA LEU A 252 5.38 -10.52 26.52
C LEU A 252 6.14 -11.82 26.22
N PRO A 253 5.74 -12.57 25.18
CA PRO A 253 6.48 -13.75 24.74
C PRO A 253 7.90 -13.41 24.29
N ASP A 254 8.86 -14.30 24.58
CA ASP A 254 10.29 -14.08 24.35
C ASP A 254 10.63 -13.77 22.88
N TYR A 255 9.95 -14.43 21.95
CA TYR A 255 10.15 -14.20 20.52
C TYR A 255 9.81 -12.75 20.09
N VAL A 256 8.98 -12.00 20.84
CA VAL A 256 8.68 -10.58 20.56
C VAL A 256 9.78 -9.65 21.08
N LYS A 257 10.57 -10.10 22.06
CA LYS A 257 11.67 -9.35 22.68
C LYS A 257 13.00 -9.62 21.97
N ASP A 258 13.22 -10.86 21.57
CA ASP A 258 14.55 -11.33 21.12
C ASP A 258 14.81 -11.10 19.63
N HIS A 259 13.79 -10.83 18.83
CA HIS A 259 13.88 -10.74 17.38
C HIS A 259 13.12 -9.53 16.81
N PRO A 260 13.55 -8.97 15.66
CA PRO A 260 12.75 -7.96 14.97
C PRO A 260 11.40 -8.52 14.51
N ILE A 261 10.37 -7.67 14.57
CA ILE A 261 9.00 -8.03 14.19
C ILE A 261 8.70 -7.56 12.77
N TYR A 262 8.59 -8.51 11.85
CA TYR A 262 8.20 -8.31 10.47
C TYR A 262 6.68 -8.35 10.32
N TYR A 263 6.07 -7.24 9.92
CA TYR A 263 4.64 -7.22 9.66
C TYR A 263 4.37 -7.73 8.25
N ALA A 264 3.96 -8.99 8.13
CA ALA A 264 3.62 -9.62 6.87
C ALA A 264 2.67 -10.80 7.07
N GLY A 265 2.16 -11.34 5.96
CA GLY A 265 1.44 -12.61 5.92
C GLY A 265 1.76 -13.33 4.61
N PRO A 266 2.21 -14.59 4.64
CA PRO A 266 2.69 -15.29 3.45
C PRO A 266 1.53 -15.70 2.54
N ALA A 267 1.77 -15.72 1.23
CA ALA A 267 0.98 -16.50 0.30
C ALA A 267 1.30 -18.01 0.45
N LYS A 268 0.52 -18.88 -0.19
CA LYS A 268 0.79 -20.32 -0.21
C LYS A 268 2.17 -20.59 -0.82
N THR A 269 2.94 -21.48 -0.20
CA THR A 269 4.24 -21.91 -0.69
C THR A 269 4.09 -22.85 -1.89
N PRO A 270 4.66 -22.54 -3.06
CA PRO A 270 4.71 -23.45 -4.19
C PRO A 270 5.55 -24.70 -3.87
N ALA A 271 5.24 -25.83 -4.52
CA ALA A 271 6.05 -27.04 -4.38
C ALA A 271 7.49 -26.79 -4.84
N GLY A 272 8.47 -27.19 -4.03
CA GLY A 272 9.91 -27.02 -4.31
C GLY A 272 10.48 -25.64 -3.95
N TYR A 273 9.67 -24.71 -3.43
CA TYR A 273 10.14 -23.38 -2.99
C TYR A 273 10.23 -23.30 -1.46
N ALA A 274 11.14 -22.46 -0.96
CA ALA A 274 11.29 -22.19 0.47
C ALA A 274 10.13 -21.37 1.06
N SER A 275 9.55 -20.49 0.26
CA SER A 275 8.47 -19.59 0.66
C SER A 275 7.53 -19.28 -0.51
N GLY A 276 6.25 -19.03 -0.21
CA GLY A 276 5.38 -18.30 -1.12
C GLY A 276 5.72 -16.81 -1.13
N SER A 277 5.08 -16.02 -2.01
CA SER A 277 5.26 -14.56 -2.02
C SER A 277 4.98 -13.96 -0.63
N PHE A 278 5.92 -13.19 -0.11
CA PHE A 278 5.91 -12.80 1.31
C PHE A 278 6.47 -11.39 1.51
N GLY A 279 5.72 -10.40 1.00
CA GLY A 279 6.06 -8.98 1.15
C GLY A 279 5.45 -8.33 2.40
N PRO A 280 5.89 -7.10 2.73
CA PRO A 280 5.46 -6.40 3.95
C PRO A 280 4.00 -5.94 3.86
N THR A 281 3.34 -5.85 5.02
CA THR A 281 2.04 -5.19 5.18
C THR A 281 2.20 -3.76 5.74
N THR A 282 1.10 -2.98 5.75
CA THR A 282 1.12 -1.57 6.20
C THR A 282 1.45 -1.47 7.68
N ALA A 283 2.54 -0.77 8.00
CA ALA A 283 3.03 -0.57 9.37
C ALA A 283 2.03 0.17 10.27
N GLY A 284 1.40 1.22 9.72
CA GLY A 284 0.47 2.09 10.43
C GLY A 284 -0.67 1.39 11.19
N ARG A 285 -1.04 0.17 10.79
CA ARG A 285 -2.11 -0.59 11.45
C ARG A 285 -1.70 -1.18 12.80
N MET A 286 -0.39 -1.29 13.06
CA MET A 286 0.17 -1.81 14.30
C MET A 286 0.72 -0.70 15.21
N ASP A 287 0.49 0.58 14.88
CA ASP A 287 1.09 1.71 15.60
C ASP A 287 0.71 1.75 17.09
N THR A 288 -0.50 1.32 17.45
CA THR A 288 -0.98 1.31 18.83
C THR A 288 -0.26 0.31 19.73
N TYR A 289 0.35 -0.73 19.18
CA TYR A 289 1.03 -1.78 19.95
C TYR A 289 2.46 -1.39 20.32
N VAL A 290 3.09 -0.49 19.56
CA VAL A 290 4.49 -0.10 19.78
C VAL A 290 4.71 0.56 21.15
N PRO A 291 3.99 1.64 21.52
CA PRO A 291 4.14 2.24 22.84
C PRO A 291 3.66 1.32 23.98
N MET A 292 2.85 0.30 23.67
CA MET A 292 2.43 -0.71 24.64
C MET A 292 3.54 -1.74 24.92
N TRP A 293 4.29 -2.18 23.89
CA TRP A 293 5.23 -3.30 24.02
C TRP A 293 6.68 -2.89 24.29
N GLN A 294 7.13 -1.75 23.74
CA GLN A 294 8.51 -1.29 23.90
C GLN A 294 8.93 -1.03 25.36
N PRO A 295 8.09 -0.48 26.26
CA PRO A 295 8.43 -0.35 27.69
C PRO A 295 8.75 -1.69 28.37
N HIS A 296 8.26 -2.80 27.79
CA HIS A 296 8.43 -4.17 28.28
C HIS A 296 9.46 -4.96 27.47
N GLY A 297 10.31 -4.26 26.69
CA GLY A 297 11.39 -4.84 25.90
C GLY A 297 10.96 -5.53 24.61
N GLY A 298 9.68 -5.46 24.24
CA GLY A 298 9.16 -6.07 23.02
C GLY A 298 9.16 -5.12 21.82
N SER A 299 9.24 -5.66 20.60
CA SER A 299 9.07 -4.88 19.37
C SER A 299 9.99 -3.65 19.26
N LEU A 300 11.22 -3.77 19.78
CA LEU A 300 12.25 -2.73 19.70
C LEU A 300 12.72 -2.50 18.27
N VAL A 301 12.69 -3.52 17.41
CA VAL A 301 12.91 -3.37 15.97
C VAL A 301 11.69 -3.88 15.22
N THR A 302 11.07 -3.02 14.42
CA THR A 302 9.93 -3.35 13.57
C THR A 302 10.30 -3.24 12.10
N LEU A 303 9.78 -4.14 11.27
CA LEU A 303 10.03 -4.18 9.82
C LEU A 303 8.70 -4.29 9.08
N ALA A 304 8.40 -3.35 8.17
CA ALA A 304 7.13 -3.34 7.44
C ALA A 304 7.22 -2.41 6.21
N LYS A 305 6.10 -1.84 5.75
CA LYS A 305 6.10 -0.76 4.75
C LYS A 305 5.15 0.37 5.12
N GLY A 306 5.37 1.53 4.50
CA GLY A 306 4.56 2.73 4.66
C GLY A 306 5.07 3.65 5.78
N ASN A 307 4.63 4.90 5.73
CA ASN A 307 4.79 5.86 6.82
C ASN A 307 3.97 5.45 8.06
N ARG A 308 4.42 5.90 9.24
CA ARG A 308 3.79 5.62 10.54
C ARG A 308 3.36 6.91 11.22
N SER A 309 2.54 6.80 12.26
CA SER A 309 2.11 7.93 13.08
C SER A 309 3.20 8.34 14.08
N LYS A 310 3.12 9.60 14.55
CA LYS A 310 4.08 10.20 15.46
C LYS A 310 4.29 9.43 16.77
N GLN A 311 3.27 8.72 17.27
CA GLN A 311 3.39 7.89 18.49
C GLN A 311 4.51 6.83 18.37
N VAL A 312 4.76 6.32 17.16
CA VAL A 312 5.83 5.33 16.95
C VAL A 312 7.19 6.01 17.00
N THR A 313 7.32 7.20 16.40
CA THR A 313 8.54 8.02 16.49
C THR A 313 8.87 8.39 17.93
N ASP A 314 7.85 8.75 18.71
CA ASP A 314 8.02 9.10 20.13
C ASP A 314 8.39 7.87 20.96
N ALA A 315 7.73 6.72 20.75
CA ALA A 315 8.07 5.47 21.43
C ALA A 315 9.50 4.99 21.10
N CYS A 316 9.90 5.02 19.82
CA CYS A 316 11.26 4.66 19.41
C CYS A 316 12.30 5.56 20.08
N LYS A 317 12.04 6.87 20.17
CA LYS A 317 12.92 7.81 20.88
C LYS A 317 13.01 7.51 22.38
N GLU A 318 11.90 7.18 23.01
CA GLU A 318 11.82 6.95 24.45
C GLU A 318 12.48 5.63 24.86
N TYR A 319 12.26 4.56 24.09
CA TYR A 319 12.65 3.20 24.44
C TYR A 319 13.80 2.64 23.60
N GLY A 320 14.44 3.47 22.77
CA GLY A 320 15.59 3.07 21.94
C GLY A 320 15.23 2.14 20.79
N GLY A 321 14.03 2.29 20.23
CA GLY A 321 13.50 1.44 19.15
C GLY A 321 13.81 1.94 17.73
N PHE A 322 13.57 1.08 16.74
CA PHE A 322 13.74 1.38 15.32
C PHE A 322 12.56 0.87 14.48
N TYR A 323 12.24 1.61 13.42
CA TYR A 323 11.38 1.14 12.34
C TYR A 323 12.17 1.06 11.04
N LEU A 324 12.20 -0.14 10.47
CA LEU A 324 12.80 -0.46 9.21
C LEU A 324 11.73 -0.57 8.12
N GLY A 325 11.92 0.13 7.01
CA GLY A 325 11.04 0.08 5.85
C GLY A 325 11.55 -0.87 4.77
N SER A 326 10.79 -1.89 4.44
CA SER A 326 11.01 -2.75 3.29
C SER A 326 10.23 -2.23 2.07
N VAL A 327 10.66 -2.65 0.88
CA VAL A 327 9.99 -2.32 -0.39
C VAL A 327 8.64 -3.05 -0.46
N GLY A 328 7.55 -2.28 -0.46
CA GLY A 328 6.20 -2.80 -0.66
C GLY A 328 5.96 -3.17 -2.12
N GLY A 329 5.41 -4.37 -2.37
CA GLY A 329 5.01 -4.82 -3.71
C GLY A 329 5.92 -5.88 -4.35
N ALA A 330 7.19 -5.97 -3.96
CA ALA A 330 8.17 -6.92 -4.51
C ALA A 330 8.13 -8.31 -3.81
N ALA A 331 6.95 -8.82 -3.50
CA ALA A 331 6.77 -9.98 -2.62
C ALA A 331 7.33 -11.31 -3.18
N ALA A 332 7.35 -11.48 -4.50
CA ALA A 332 7.91 -12.68 -5.15
C ALA A 332 9.43 -12.68 -5.08
N VAL A 333 10.08 -11.55 -5.42
CA VAL A 333 11.54 -11.39 -5.34
C VAL A 333 12.04 -11.60 -3.92
N LEU A 334 11.37 -11.01 -2.91
CA LEU A 334 11.75 -11.25 -1.51
C LEU A 334 11.66 -12.73 -1.12
N ALA A 335 10.65 -13.45 -1.62
CA ALA A 335 10.48 -14.87 -1.31
C ALA A 335 11.53 -15.75 -1.98
N GLU A 336 11.90 -15.45 -3.23
CA GLU A 336 12.89 -16.19 -4.00
C GLU A 336 14.31 -15.92 -3.50
N ASP A 337 14.67 -14.64 -3.34
CA ASP A 337 16.05 -14.24 -3.11
C ASP A 337 16.41 -14.14 -1.63
N CYS A 338 15.46 -13.75 -0.76
CA CYS A 338 15.78 -13.39 0.62
C CYS A 338 15.30 -14.41 1.66
N ILE A 339 14.13 -15.05 1.48
CA ILE A 339 13.53 -15.90 2.52
C ILE A 339 13.96 -17.36 2.32
N LYS A 340 14.71 -17.90 3.28
CA LYS A 340 15.32 -19.25 3.19
C LYS A 340 14.57 -20.32 3.96
N LYS A 341 13.78 -19.93 4.97
CA LYS A 341 12.98 -20.84 5.79
C LYS A 341 11.74 -20.13 6.31
N VAL A 342 10.62 -20.86 6.40
CA VAL A 342 9.37 -20.39 6.97
C VAL A 342 8.78 -21.46 7.89
N GLU A 343 8.53 -21.11 9.14
CA GLU A 343 7.94 -22.00 10.14
C GLU A 343 6.80 -21.28 10.87
N VAL A 344 5.69 -21.97 11.10
CA VAL A 344 4.64 -21.47 12.01
C VAL A 344 5.19 -21.60 13.43
N LEU A 345 5.18 -20.50 14.18
CA LEU A 345 5.65 -20.44 15.56
C LEU A 345 4.49 -20.49 16.56
N GLU A 346 3.42 -19.72 16.32
CA GLU A 346 2.26 -19.67 17.20
C GLU A 346 0.98 -19.35 16.41
N PHE A 347 -0.17 -19.73 16.96
CA PHE A 347 -1.52 -19.51 16.41
C PHE A 347 -1.74 -20.06 14.98
N PRO A 348 -1.44 -21.35 14.72
CA PRO A 348 -1.63 -21.95 13.39
C PRO A 348 -3.06 -21.84 12.86
N GLU A 349 -4.06 -21.74 13.75
CA GLU A 349 -5.47 -21.57 13.40
C GLU A 349 -5.77 -20.25 12.67
N LEU A 350 -4.88 -19.26 12.75
CA LEU A 350 -5.04 -17.96 12.08
C LEU A 350 -4.62 -17.97 10.61
N GLY A 351 -4.15 -19.11 10.09
CA GLY A 351 -3.69 -19.24 8.71
C GLY A 351 -2.57 -18.25 8.41
N MET A 352 -2.73 -17.40 7.39
CA MET A 352 -1.68 -16.43 7.00
C MET A 352 -1.39 -15.35 8.06
N GLU A 353 -2.25 -15.19 9.07
CA GLU A 353 -2.04 -14.26 10.19
C GLU A 353 -1.48 -14.92 11.45
N ALA A 354 -1.05 -16.20 11.38
CA ALA A 354 -0.28 -16.84 12.44
C ALA A 354 1.02 -16.07 12.75
N VAL A 355 1.63 -16.36 13.90
CA VAL A 355 3.00 -15.95 14.16
C VAL A 355 3.92 -16.90 13.42
N TRP A 356 4.83 -16.37 12.61
CA TRP A 356 5.83 -17.16 11.90
C TRP A 356 7.24 -16.82 12.39
N LYS A 357 8.15 -17.77 12.24
CA LYS A 357 9.59 -17.50 12.28
C LYS A 357 10.14 -17.74 10.89
N ILE A 358 10.88 -16.77 10.37
CA ILE A 358 11.54 -16.88 9.07
C ILE A 358 13.03 -16.62 9.22
N ASP A 359 13.83 -17.32 8.42
CA ASP A 359 15.24 -17.01 8.25
C ASP A 359 15.43 -16.26 6.94
N VAL A 360 16.06 -15.09 7.01
CA VAL A 360 16.33 -14.26 5.83
C VAL A 360 17.81 -14.04 5.60
N GLU A 361 18.16 -13.84 4.33
CA GLU A 361 19.48 -13.45 3.88
C GLU A 361 19.37 -12.24 2.96
N ASN A 362 20.23 -11.24 3.17
CA ASN A 362 20.31 -10.04 2.36
C ASN A 362 18.97 -9.29 2.19
N PHE A 363 18.11 -9.31 3.21
CA PHE A 363 16.78 -8.73 3.12
C PHE A 363 16.87 -7.20 3.12
N PRO A 364 16.38 -6.51 2.08
CA PRO A 364 16.57 -5.06 1.94
C PRO A 364 15.59 -4.27 2.81
N ALA A 365 16.13 -3.27 3.52
CA ALA A 365 15.32 -2.28 4.22
C ALA A 365 16.03 -0.91 4.32
N PHE A 366 15.30 0.08 4.84
CA PHE A 366 15.80 1.41 5.16
C PHE A 366 15.51 1.74 6.62
N ILE A 367 16.40 2.45 7.31
CA ILE A 367 16.08 3.04 8.62
C ILE A 367 15.12 4.20 8.37
N LEU A 368 13.87 4.05 8.81
CA LEU A 368 12.82 5.05 8.61
C LEU A 368 12.53 5.85 9.88
N VAL A 369 12.55 5.19 11.04
CA VAL A 369 12.51 5.87 12.35
C VAL A 369 13.69 5.34 13.16
N ASP A 370 14.42 6.26 13.79
CA ASP A 370 15.53 5.93 14.68
C ASP A 370 15.18 6.13 16.15
N ASP A 371 16.12 5.75 17.00
CA ASP A 371 16.10 5.86 18.45
C ASP A 371 16.28 7.30 18.98
N LYS A 372 16.29 8.30 18.09
CA LYS A 372 16.57 9.71 18.41
C LYS A 372 15.37 10.61 18.12
N GLY A 373 14.28 10.03 17.59
CA GLY A 373 13.06 10.73 17.23
C GLY A 373 13.08 11.33 15.82
N ASN A 374 13.98 10.87 14.95
CA ASN A 374 13.97 11.24 13.55
C ASN A 374 13.04 10.31 12.78
N ASP A 375 12.26 10.87 11.85
CA ASP A 375 11.39 10.12 10.94
C ASP A 375 11.67 10.56 9.49
N PHE A 376 11.97 9.59 8.64
CA PHE A 376 12.16 9.74 7.21
C PHE A 376 11.03 10.55 6.56
N PHE A 377 9.79 10.31 6.97
CA PHE A 377 8.61 10.92 6.35
C PHE A 377 8.20 12.25 6.98
N ALA A 378 8.87 12.72 8.04
CA ALA A 378 8.48 13.93 8.78
C ALA A 378 8.37 15.17 7.88
N SER A 379 9.23 15.30 6.87
CA SER A 379 9.18 16.44 5.93
C SER A 379 7.94 16.48 5.02
N TRP A 380 7.17 15.39 4.96
CA TRP A 380 5.96 15.28 4.13
C TRP A 380 4.67 15.04 4.92
N ASN A 381 4.80 14.73 6.22
CA ASN A 381 3.67 14.66 7.15
C ASN A 381 3.44 16.07 7.73
N MET A 382 2.45 16.81 7.20
CA MET A 382 1.95 18.03 7.85
C MET A 382 0.84 17.71 8.84
#